data_AF-A0AAD8DCV2-F1
#
_entry.id   AF-A0AAD8DCV2-F1
#
_cell.length_a   1.000
_cell.length_b   1.000
_cell.length_c   1.000
_cell.angle_alpha   90.00
_cell.angle_beta   90.00
_cell.angle_gamma   90.00
#
_symmetry.space_group_name_H-M   'P 1'
#
loop_
_entity.id
_entity.type
_entity.pdbx_description
1 polymer ?
#
loop_
_entity_poly.entity_id
_entity_poly.type
_entity_poly.pdbx_seq_one_letter_code
_entity_poly.pdbx_strand_id
1 'polypeptide(L)'
;MTLQWTVVATFLYIEISVLLILCLPFISAQRWQKIFKFRIWGRVAPYWNKGFLTMIVVLIVLFLDAVREVRKYSGTGANKDAKLHPNMFDHLHMKLFRSQRNLYISGFSLFLWLTLRRVVTLITQLATAQGISDALQTQAENTNEAAKKYMEDNERLKSKGKGNEGENIVEDESNKLKEEIEKLKDELKKTSEALTKSKNEEEAVKKQSDGLAREYDRLLQEHEKIQNLAEAKNDKKDH
;
A
#
# COMPACT_ATOMS: atom_id res chain seq x y z
N MET A 1 4.89 -31.71 35.87
CA MET A 1 4.98 -31.24 34.46
C MET A 1 6.42 -30.92 34.17
N THR A 2 6.96 -31.20 32.98
CA THR A 2 8.31 -30.71 32.64
C THR A 2 8.26 -29.19 32.47
N LEU A 3 9.38 -28.49 32.71
CA LEU A 3 9.45 -27.04 32.59
C LEU A 3 8.97 -26.54 31.22
N GLN A 4 9.22 -27.31 30.15
CA GLN A 4 8.76 -27.01 28.79
C GLN A 4 7.23 -26.87 28.70
N TRP A 5 6.48 -27.84 29.22
CA TRP A 5 5.02 -27.83 29.15
C TRP A 5 4.38 -26.76 30.06
N THR A 6 5.06 -26.40 31.15
CA THR A 6 4.64 -25.27 31.99
C THR A 6 4.73 -23.95 31.22
N VAL A 7 5.82 -23.71 30.49
CA VAL A 7 5.98 -22.49 29.66
C VAL A 7 4.90 -22.41 28.58
N VAL A 8 4.62 -23.51 27.88
CA VAL A 8 3.56 -23.56 26.86
C VAL A 8 2.18 -23.31 27.47
N ALA A 9 1.89 -23.91 28.64
CA ALA A 9 0.63 -23.68 29.34
C ALA A 9 0.48 -22.22 29.80
N THR A 10 1.54 -21.60 30.31
CA THR A 10 1.52 -20.16 30.66
C THR A 10 1.25 -19.29 29.42
N PHE A 11 1.89 -19.60 28.29
CA PHE A 11 1.63 -18.90 27.03
C PHE A 11 0.16 -19.04 26.60
N LEU A 12 -0.38 -20.26 26.63
CA LEU A 12 -1.79 -20.52 26.35
C LEU A 12 -2.74 -19.71 27.24
N TYR A 13 -2.48 -19.64 28.56
CA TYR A 13 -3.33 -18.87 29.47
C TYR A 13 -3.28 -17.37 29.18
N ILE A 14 -2.11 -16.85 28.82
CA ILE A 14 -1.96 -15.45 28.38
C ILE A 14 -2.78 -15.21 27.11
N GLU A 15 -2.71 -16.11 26.12
CA GLU A 15 -3.50 -16.00 24.89
C GLU A 15 -5.00 -15.97 25.17
N ILE A 16 -5.48 -16.86 26.05
CA ILE A 16 -6.89 -16.91 26.46
C ILE A 16 -7.28 -15.59 27.14
N SER A 17 -6.50 -15.12 28.12
CA SER A 17 -6.80 -13.88 28.84
C SER A 17 -6.85 -12.68 27.89
N VAL A 18 -5.86 -12.55 26.99
CA VAL A 18 -5.80 -11.46 26.02
C VAL A 18 -6.97 -11.52 25.04
N LEU A 19 -7.31 -12.72 24.53
CA LEU A 19 -8.44 -12.90 23.62
C LEU A 19 -9.77 -12.56 24.30
N LEU A 20 -9.98 -13.03 25.54
CA LEU A 20 -11.17 -12.68 26.31
C LEU A 20 -11.29 -11.16 26.47
N ILE A 21 -10.21 -10.49 26.87
CA ILE A 21 -10.17 -9.03 27.03
C ILE A 21 -10.48 -8.31 25.70
N LEU A 22 -9.97 -8.80 24.58
CA LEU A 22 -10.23 -8.24 23.25
C LEU A 22 -11.67 -8.47 22.76
N CYS A 23 -12.28 -9.59 23.15
CA CYS A 23 -13.66 -9.92 22.81
C CYS A 23 -14.69 -9.22 23.71
N LEU A 24 -14.27 -8.58 24.81
CA LEU A 24 -15.20 -7.86 25.68
C LEU A 24 -15.83 -6.67 24.93
N PRO A 25 -17.17 -6.56 24.90
CA PRO A 25 -17.87 -5.49 24.20
C PRO A 25 -17.68 -4.10 24.86
N PHE A 26 -17.07 -4.05 26.04
CA PHE A 26 -16.91 -2.82 26.82
C PHE A 26 -15.84 -1.86 26.24
N ILE A 27 -14.88 -2.37 25.46
CA ILE A 27 -13.76 -1.58 24.94
C ILE A 27 -13.98 -1.34 23.44
N SER A 28 -14.20 -0.10 23.03
CA SER A 28 -14.37 0.24 21.61
C SER A 28 -13.11 -0.01 20.79
N ALA A 29 -13.29 -0.37 19.52
CA ALA A 29 -12.18 -0.62 18.59
C ALA A 29 -11.22 0.58 18.48
N GLN A 30 -11.73 1.81 18.58
CA GLN A 30 -10.91 3.02 18.56
C GLN A 30 -9.95 3.13 19.76
N ARG A 31 -10.33 2.66 20.96
CA ARG A 31 -9.43 2.64 22.13
C ARG A 31 -8.30 1.65 21.93
N TRP A 32 -8.61 0.45 21.43
CA TRP A 32 -7.62 -0.55 21.06
C TRP A 32 -6.65 -0.04 20.00
N GLN A 33 -7.15 0.66 18.97
CA GLN A 33 -6.27 1.24 17.94
C GLN A 33 -5.29 2.26 18.53
N LYS A 34 -5.69 3.08 19.50
CA LYS A 34 -4.76 4.02 20.17
C LYS A 34 -3.66 3.29 20.93
N ILE A 35 -3.99 2.17 21.59
CA ILE A 35 -3.01 1.33 22.31
C ILE A 35 -2.08 0.64 21.31
N PHE A 36 -2.61 0.07 20.22
CA PHE A 36 -1.80 -0.62 19.20
C PHE A 36 -0.92 0.32 18.39
N LYS A 37 -1.35 1.57 18.16
CA LYS A 37 -0.56 2.60 17.45
C LYS A 37 0.34 3.41 18.37
N PHE A 38 0.45 3.06 19.64
CA PHE A 38 1.32 3.79 20.55
C PHE A 38 2.78 3.72 20.06
N ARG A 39 3.47 4.87 20.05
CA ARG A 39 4.82 5.04 19.44
C ARG A 39 5.87 4.03 19.93
N ILE A 40 5.67 3.48 21.13
CA ILE A 40 6.52 2.45 21.73
C ILE A 40 6.45 1.14 20.92
N TRP A 41 5.30 0.80 20.37
CA TRP A 41 5.10 -0.42 19.60
C TRP A 41 5.92 -0.43 18.31
N GLY A 42 6.13 0.72 17.66
CA GLY A 42 6.98 0.79 16.46
C GLY A 42 8.45 0.43 16.72
N ARG A 43 8.98 0.73 17.91
CA ARG A 43 10.36 0.39 18.30
C ARG A 43 10.49 -1.05 18.81
N VAL A 44 9.42 -1.58 19.42
CA VAL A 44 9.39 -2.94 20.00
C VAL A 44 8.96 -4.00 18.98
N ALA A 45 8.15 -3.64 17.98
CA ALA A 45 7.61 -4.55 16.96
C ALA A 45 8.64 -5.44 16.25
N PRO A 46 9.81 -4.95 15.79
CA PRO A 46 10.75 -5.83 15.07
C PRO A 46 11.35 -6.91 15.98
N TYR A 47 11.60 -6.61 17.25
CA TYR A 47 12.07 -7.59 18.23
C TYR A 47 10.98 -8.56 18.63
N TRP A 48 9.76 -8.04 18.85
CA TRP A 48 8.60 -8.84 19.20
C TRP A 48 8.22 -9.81 18.09
N ASN A 49 8.24 -9.36 16.82
CA ASN A 49 7.89 -10.20 15.68
C ASN A 49 8.88 -11.35 15.49
N LYS A 50 10.19 -11.11 15.69
CA LYS A 50 11.21 -12.17 15.65
C LYS A 50 11.03 -13.19 16.78
N GLY A 51 10.91 -12.73 18.03
CA GLY A 51 10.72 -13.62 19.18
C GLY A 51 9.41 -14.41 19.10
N PHE A 52 8.34 -13.77 18.64
CA PHE A 52 7.03 -14.39 18.46
C PHE A 52 7.05 -15.44 17.35
N LEU A 53 7.71 -15.17 16.21
CA LEU A 53 7.90 -16.17 15.15
C LEU A 53 8.67 -17.39 15.66
N THR A 54 9.76 -17.17 16.40
CA THR A 54 10.52 -18.26 17.02
C THR A 54 9.65 -19.09 17.98
N MET A 55 8.83 -18.43 18.80
CA MET A 55 7.88 -19.11 19.71
C MET A 55 6.89 -19.99 18.94
N ILE A 56 6.33 -19.49 17.83
CA ILE A 56 5.39 -20.26 16.99
C ILE A 56 6.07 -21.49 16.38
N VAL A 57 7.29 -21.34 15.86
CA VAL A 57 8.05 -22.48 15.32
C VAL A 57 8.28 -23.54 16.40
N VAL A 58 8.64 -23.13 17.61
CA VAL A 58 8.79 -24.04 18.76
C VAL A 58 7.47 -24.74 19.10
N LEU A 59 6.34 -24.02 19.11
CA LEU A 59 5.02 -24.60 19.35
C LEU A 59 4.63 -25.63 18.28
N ILE A 60 4.93 -25.36 17.01
CA ILE A 60 4.70 -26.32 15.92
C ILE A 60 5.54 -27.58 16.12
N VAL A 61 6.82 -27.44 16.47
CA VAL A 61 7.69 -28.59 16.74
C VAL A 61 7.17 -29.42 17.92
N LEU A 62 6.80 -28.78 19.03
CA LEU A 62 6.24 -29.45 20.20
C LEU A 62 4.89 -30.11 19.91
N PHE A 63 4.06 -29.49 19.08
CA PHE A 63 2.80 -30.07 18.63
C PHE A 63 3.05 -31.33 17.79
N LEU A 64 3.98 -31.28 16.83
CA LEU A 64 4.33 -32.45 16.02
C LEU A 64 4.96 -33.57 16.85
N ASP A 65 5.77 -33.22 17.85
CA ASP A 65 6.34 -34.18 18.80
C ASP A 65 5.23 -34.84 19.63
N ALA A 66 4.28 -34.07 20.17
CA ALA A 66 3.12 -34.60 20.88
C ALA A 66 2.23 -35.48 19.99
N VAL A 67 2.02 -35.12 18.72
CA VAL A 67 1.29 -35.96 17.74
C VAL A 67 2.01 -37.29 17.53
N ARG A 68 3.33 -37.27 17.34
CA ARG A 68 4.15 -38.48 17.18
C ARG A 68 4.10 -39.34 18.44
N GLU A 69 4.21 -38.72 19.62
CA GLU A 69 4.18 -39.39 20.92
C GLU A 69 2.82 -40.06 21.19
N VAL A 70 1.71 -39.36 20.91
CA VAL A 70 0.36 -39.92 20.97
C VAL A 70 0.22 -41.09 20.00
N ARG A 71 0.60 -40.94 18.72
CA ARG A 71 0.51 -42.05 17.73
C ARG A 71 1.36 -43.26 18.13
N LYS A 72 2.57 -43.03 18.66
CA LYS A 72 3.48 -44.08 19.12
C LYS A 72 2.90 -44.89 20.27
N TYR A 73 2.29 -44.22 21.26
CA TYR A 73 1.71 -44.89 22.42
C TYR A 73 0.26 -45.36 22.22
N SER A 74 -0.46 -44.84 21.22
CA SER A 74 -1.80 -45.32 20.84
C SER A 74 -1.80 -46.51 19.86
N GLY A 75 -0.69 -46.78 19.17
CA GLY A 75 -0.61 -47.87 18.18
C GLY A 75 -0.68 -49.27 18.78
N THR A 76 -1.35 -50.20 18.09
CA THR A 76 -1.60 -51.59 18.50
C THR A 76 -0.34 -52.39 18.90
N GLY A 77 0.85 -51.99 18.42
CA GLY A 77 2.13 -52.62 18.80
C GLY A 77 2.53 -52.37 20.26
N ALA A 78 2.38 -51.15 20.78
CA ALA A 78 2.71 -50.84 22.17
C ALA A 78 1.78 -51.51 23.18
N ASN A 79 0.52 -51.74 22.78
CA ASN A 79 -0.50 -52.43 23.58
C ASN A 79 -0.29 -53.96 23.65
N LYS A 80 0.36 -54.57 22.65
CA LYS A 80 0.65 -56.01 22.64
C LYS A 80 1.75 -56.37 23.64
N ASP A 81 2.83 -55.59 23.68
CA ASP A 81 3.93 -55.80 24.64
C ASP A 81 3.54 -55.43 26.08
N ALA A 82 2.66 -54.44 26.25
CA ALA A 82 2.16 -54.03 27.57
C ALA A 82 1.18 -55.03 28.20
N LYS A 83 0.47 -55.84 27.40
CA LYS A 83 -0.39 -56.93 27.92
C LYS A 83 0.40 -58.11 28.50
N LEU A 84 1.67 -58.27 28.13
CA LEU A 84 2.53 -59.34 28.66
C LEU A 84 3.06 -59.03 30.08
N HIS A 85 3.13 -57.76 30.49
CA HIS A 85 3.60 -57.36 31.81
C HIS A 85 2.67 -56.30 32.44
N PRO A 86 1.87 -56.64 33.47
CA PRO A 86 0.89 -55.71 34.05
C PRO A 86 1.50 -54.40 34.58
N ASN A 87 2.75 -54.43 35.08
CA ASN A 87 3.47 -53.21 35.53
C ASN A 87 3.84 -52.25 34.37
N MET A 88 3.89 -52.72 33.12
CA MET A 88 4.20 -51.89 31.95
C MET A 88 2.95 -51.21 31.35
N PHE A 89 1.78 -51.80 31.59
CA PHE A 89 0.50 -51.27 31.14
C PHE A 89 0.17 -49.92 31.79
N ASP A 90 0.32 -49.81 33.10
CA ASP A 90 0.08 -48.55 33.83
C ASP A 90 1.05 -47.43 33.43
N HIS A 91 2.31 -47.80 33.18
CA HIS A 91 3.33 -46.84 32.72
C HIS A 91 3.03 -46.35 31.29
N LEU A 92 2.50 -47.22 30.43
CA LEU A 92 2.09 -46.85 29.07
C LEU A 92 0.87 -45.93 29.09
N HIS A 93 -0.16 -46.26 29.87
CA HIS A 93 -1.34 -45.40 30.05
C HIS A 93 -0.96 -44.03 30.61
N MET A 94 -0.09 -43.98 31.62
CA MET A 94 0.39 -42.72 32.18
C MET A 94 1.14 -41.85 31.17
N LYS A 95 1.93 -42.44 30.26
CA LYS A 95 2.60 -41.72 29.17
C LYS A 95 1.62 -41.25 28.11
N LEU A 96 0.61 -42.05 27.78
CA LEU A 96 -0.42 -41.70 26.80
C LEU A 96 -1.30 -40.54 27.27
N PHE A 97 -1.74 -40.53 28.53
CA PHE A 97 -2.48 -39.40 29.10
C PHE A 97 -1.63 -38.12 29.13
N ARG A 98 -0.32 -38.25 29.39
CA ARG A 98 0.60 -37.12 29.36
C ARG A 98 0.71 -36.53 27.95
N SER A 99 0.89 -37.36 26.93
CA SER A 99 1.04 -36.90 25.55
C SER A 99 -0.26 -36.35 24.97
N GLN A 100 -1.43 -36.92 25.33
CA GLN A 100 -2.75 -36.38 24.94
C GLN A 100 -2.98 -34.97 25.49
N ARG A 101 -2.72 -34.74 26.78
CA ARG A 101 -2.84 -33.40 27.37
C ARG A 101 -1.89 -32.39 26.73
N ASN A 102 -0.65 -32.80 26.49
CA ASN A 102 0.36 -31.98 25.84
C ASN A 102 -0.02 -31.61 24.40
N LEU A 103 -0.63 -32.54 23.68
CA LEU A 103 -1.20 -32.32 22.35
C LEU A 103 -2.30 -31.25 22.40
N TYR A 104 -3.23 -31.34 23.35
CA TYR A 104 -4.27 -30.32 23.50
C TYR A 104 -3.70 -28.95 23.83
N ILE A 105 -2.77 -28.87 24.79
CA ILE A 105 -2.16 -27.60 25.20
C ILE A 105 -1.46 -26.90 24.01
N SER A 106 -0.62 -27.64 23.28
CA SER A 106 0.09 -27.09 22.12
C SER A 106 -0.85 -26.79 20.94
N GLY A 107 -1.83 -27.65 20.68
CA GLY A 107 -2.81 -27.47 19.61
C GLY A 107 -3.75 -26.28 19.85
N PHE A 108 -4.28 -26.14 21.06
CA PHE A 108 -5.11 -24.99 21.42
C PHE A 108 -4.32 -23.68 21.36
N SER A 109 -3.05 -23.68 21.77
CA SER A 109 -2.22 -22.47 21.68
C SER A 109 -2.01 -22.05 20.22
N LEU A 110 -1.68 -22.98 19.32
CA LEU A 110 -1.57 -22.68 17.89
C LEU A 110 -2.89 -22.18 17.29
N PHE A 111 -4.03 -22.73 17.70
CA PHE A 111 -5.34 -22.28 17.25
C PHE A 111 -5.69 -20.88 17.77
N LEU A 112 -5.53 -20.65 19.07
CA LEU A 112 -5.81 -19.35 19.68
C LEU A 112 -4.88 -18.28 19.15
N TRP A 113 -3.64 -18.62 18.85
CA TRP A 113 -2.71 -17.73 18.16
C TRP A 113 -3.28 -17.21 16.82
N LEU A 114 -3.77 -18.10 15.95
CA LEU A 114 -4.39 -17.72 14.68
C LEU A 114 -5.63 -16.85 14.90
N THR A 115 -6.43 -17.22 15.91
CA THR A 115 -7.66 -16.52 16.25
C THR A 115 -7.35 -15.11 16.77
N LEU A 116 -6.38 -14.97 17.65
CA LEU A 116 -5.91 -13.71 18.19
C LEU A 116 -5.38 -12.81 17.08
N ARG A 117 -4.54 -13.34 16.18
CA ARG A 117 -4.04 -12.59 15.01
C ARG A 117 -5.18 -12.08 14.14
N ARG A 118 -6.19 -12.93 13.89
CA ARG A 118 -7.38 -12.56 13.11
C ARG A 118 -8.17 -11.45 13.81
N VAL A 119 -8.45 -11.59 15.10
CA VAL A 119 -9.22 -10.62 15.90
C VAL A 119 -8.51 -9.25 15.95
N VAL A 120 -7.21 -9.21 16.23
CA VAL A 120 -6.43 -7.95 16.26
C VAL A 120 -6.46 -7.24 14.90
N THR A 121 -6.36 -8.01 13.81
CA THR A 121 -6.44 -7.45 12.44
C THR A 121 -7.81 -6.86 12.17
N LEU A 122 -8.90 -7.58 12.51
CA LEU A 122 -10.26 -7.11 12.32
C LEU A 122 -10.58 -5.86 13.15
N ILE A 123 -10.13 -5.81 14.41
CA ILE A 123 -10.30 -4.63 15.27
C ILE A 123 -9.58 -3.42 14.67
N THR A 124 -8.36 -3.62 14.17
CA THR A 124 -7.59 -2.54 13.53
C THR A 124 -8.30 -2.03 12.28
N GLN A 125 -8.79 -2.94 11.42
CA GLN A 125 -9.55 -2.57 10.21
C GLN A 125 -10.83 -1.81 10.56
N LEU A 126 -11.60 -2.30 11.53
CA LEU A 126 -12.83 -1.67 11.99
C LEU A 126 -12.56 -0.26 12.53
N ALA A 127 -11.54 -0.10 13.36
CA ALA A 127 -11.19 1.19 13.93
C ALA A 127 -10.68 2.19 12.86
N THR A 128 -9.96 1.72 11.83
CA THR A 128 -9.57 2.57 10.69
C THR A 128 -10.77 2.98 9.85
N ALA A 129 -11.70 2.06 9.59
CA ALA A 129 -12.92 2.35 8.83
C ALA A 129 -13.80 3.37 9.57
N GLN A 130 -13.97 3.21 10.88
CA GLN A 130 -14.67 4.18 11.72
C GLN A 130 -13.98 5.55 11.70
N GLY A 131 -12.66 5.61 11.86
CA GLY A 131 -11.92 6.87 11.81
C GLY A 131 -12.00 7.57 10.44
N ILE A 132 -12.06 6.82 9.34
CA ILE A 132 -12.28 7.38 8.00
C ILE A 132 -13.71 7.92 7.87
N SER A 133 -14.72 7.19 8.36
CA SER A 133 -16.11 7.64 8.35
C SER A 133 -16.31 8.93 9.15
N ASP A 134 -15.74 9.01 10.36
CA ASP A 134 -15.81 10.19 11.20
C ASP A 134 -15.15 11.39 10.50
N ALA A 135 -13.95 11.19 9.92
CA ALA A 135 -13.25 12.24 9.19
C ALA A 135 -14.01 12.71 7.94
N LEU A 136 -14.63 11.78 7.20
CA LEU A 136 -15.46 12.11 6.03
C LEU A 136 -16.71 12.88 6.43
N GLN A 137 -17.36 12.52 7.54
CA GLN A 137 -18.51 13.25 8.05
C GLN A 137 -18.13 14.68 8.44
N THR A 138 -17.05 14.86 9.22
CA THR A 138 -16.56 16.19 9.59
C THR A 138 -16.15 17.00 8.36
N GLN A 139 -15.53 16.36 7.36
CA GLN A 139 -15.18 17.02 6.11
C GLN A 139 -16.43 17.47 5.34
N ALA A 140 -17.45 16.62 5.24
CA ALA A 140 -18.71 16.95 4.57
C ALA A 140 -19.41 18.13 5.27
N GLU A 141 -19.50 18.10 6.61
CA GLU A 141 -20.07 19.18 7.41
C GLU A 141 -19.32 20.50 7.20
N ASN A 142 -17.98 20.48 7.26
CA ASN A 142 -17.16 21.66 7.02
C ASN A 142 -17.32 22.21 5.59
N THR A 143 -17.38 21.33 4.58
CA THR A 143 -17.60 21.77 3.19
C THR A 143 -19.00 22.35 2.99
N ASN A 144 -20.01 21.79 3.65
CA ASN A 144 -21.38 22.29 3.60
C ASN A 144 -21.51 23.64 4.31
N GLU A 145 -20.86 23.82 5.46
CA GLU A 145 -20.82 25.11 6.15
C GLU A 145 -20.09 26.16 5.31
N ALA A 146 -18.95 25.81 4.70
CA ALA A 146 -18.24 26.70 3.78
C ALA A 146 -19.11 27.07 2.57
N ALA A 147 -19.76 26.08 1.93
CA ALA A 147 -20.67 26.31 0.82
C ALA A 147 -21.83 27.23 1.23
N LYS A 148 -22.42 27.01 2.40
CA LYS A 148 -23.49 27.86 2.93
C LYS A 148 -23.01 29.30 3.17
N LYS A 149 -21.82 29.49 3.73
CA LYS A 149 -21.20 30.83 3.89
C LYS A 149 -20.98 31.51 2.55
N TYR A 150 -20.49 30.79 1.53
CA TYR A 150 -20.34 31.33 0.19
C TYR A 150 -21.68 31.69 -0.45
N MET A 151 -22.73 30.90 -0.25
CA MET A 151 -24.07 31.21 -0.74
C MET A 151 -24.65 32.46 -0.05
N GLU A 152 -24.55 32.55 1.27
CA GLU A 152 -25.00 33.72 2.05
C GLU A 152 -24.22 34.99 1.67
N ASP A 153 -22.90 34.90 1.48
CA ASP A 153 -22.08 36.05 1.07
C ASP A 153 -22.40 36.50 -0.37
N ASN A 154 -22.64 35.55 -1.28
CA ASN A 154 -23.11 35.85 -2.63
C ASN A 154 -24.50 36.51 -2.63
N GLU A 155 -25.43 36.06 -1.79
CA GLU A 155 -26.74 36.71 -1.61
C GLU A 155 -26.61 38.12 -0.99
N ARG A 156 -25.69 38.32 -0.04
CA ARG A 156 -25.37 39.65 0.52
C ARG A 156 -24.77 40.59 -0.52
N LEU A 157 -23.87 40.10 -1.36
CA LEU A 157 -23.31 40.88 -2.47
C LEU A 157 -24.40 41.24 -3.49
N LYS A 158 -25.28 40.29 -3.86
CA LYS A 158 -26.41 40.56 -4.76
C LYS A 158 -27.42 41.54 -4.17
N SER A 159 -27.72 41.47 -2.88
CA SER A 159 -28.64 42.40 -2.22
C SER A 159 -28.05 43.80 -2.03
N LYS A 160 -26.75 43.91 -1.72
CA LYS A 160 -26.02 45.20 -1.73
C LYS A 160 -25.91 45.79 -3.14
N GLY A 161 -25.79 44.96 -4.17
CA GLY A 161 -25.82 45.38 -5.58
C GLY A 161 -27.19 45.86 -6.07
N LYS A 162 -28.28 45.46 -5.40
CA LYS A 162 -29.66 45.90 -5.71
C LYS A 162 -30.07 47.21 -5.01
N GLY A 163 -29.17 47.85 -4.26
CA GLY A 163 -29.37 49.17 -3.67
C GLY A 163 -29.12 50.30 -4.68
N ASN A 164 -30.13 50.58 -5.51
CA ASN A 164 -30.49 51.82 -6.23
C ASN A 164 -29.46 52.74 -6.94
N GLU A 165 -28.16 52.48 -6.98
CA GLU A 165 -27.20 53.25 -7.83
C GLU A 165 -26.13 52.39 -8.54
N GLY A 166 -26.04 51.09 -8.23
CA GLY A 166 -25.01 50.19 -8.75
C GLY A 166 -25.36 49.37 -10.00
N GLU A 167 -26.64 49.33 -10.42
CA GLU A 167 -27.10 48.39 -11.46
C GLU A 167 -26.55 48.74 -12.86
N ASN A 168 -26.45 50.03 -13.20
CA ASN A 168 -25.81 50.47 -14.44
C ASN A 168 -24.29 50.28 -14.45
N ILE A 169 -23.61 50.43 -13.30
CA ILE A 169 -22.14 50.32 -13.23
C ILE A 169 -21.70 48.86 -13.27
N VAL A 170 -22.41 47.96 -12.59
CA VAL A 170 -22.11 46.52 -12.57
C VAL A 170 -22.44 45.85 -13.91
N GLU A 171 -23.49 46.31 -14.60
CA GLU A 171 -23.81 45.81 -15.94
C GLU A 171 -22.79 46.31 -16.97
N ASP A 172 -22.33 47.56 -16.89
CA ASP A 172 -21.24 48.09 -17.73
C ASP A 172 -19.90 47.40 -17.47
N GLU A 173 -19.53 47.16 -16.20
CA GLU A 173 -18.29 46.44 -15.88
C GLU A 173 -18.35 44.97 -16.31
N SER A 174 -19.50 44.30 -16.13
CA SER A 174 -19.71 42.93 -16.60
C SER A 174 -19.64 42.82 -18.12
N ASN A 175 -20.18 43.80 -18.84
CA ASN A 175 -20.10 43.85 -20.30
C ASN A 175 -18.68 44.17 -20.79
N LYS A 176 -17.96 45.11 -20.16
CA LYS A 176 -16.54 45.38 -20.45
C LYS A 176 -15.65 44.18 -20.19
N LEU A 177 -15.86 43.46 -19.07
CA LEU A 177 -15.12 42.24 -18.75
C LEU A 177 -15.39 41.12 -19.77
N LYS A 178 -16.62 40.99 -20.25
CA LYS A 178 -16.96 40.03 -21.33
C LYS A 178 -16.28 40.40 -22.64
N GLU A 179 -16.26 41.68 -23.01
CA GLU A 179 -15.54 42.14 -24.20
C GLU A 179 -14.02 41.93 -24.09
N GLU A 180 -13.43 42.17 -22.92
CA GLU A 180 -12.01 41.87 -22.68
C GLU A 180 -11.72 40.37 -22.75
N ILE A 181 -12.60 39.52 -22.21
CA ILE A 181 -12.47 38.07 -22.32
C ILE A 181 -12.55 37.62 -23.79
N GLU A 182 -13.45 38.18 -24.60
CA GLU A 182 -13.51 37.88 -26.03
C GLU A 182 -12.26 38.36 -26.78
N LYS A 183 -11.81 39.60 -26.54
CA LYS A 183 -10.59 40.15 -27.15
C LYS A 183 -9.36 39.31 -26.80
N LEU A 184 -9.19 38.95 -25.53
CA LEU A 184 -8.10 38.09 -25.07
C LEU A 184 -8.18 36.69 -25.68
N LYS A 185 -9.38 36.14 -25.85
CA LYS A 185 -9.58 34.84 -26.49
C LYS A 185 -9.23 34.89 -27.98
N ASP A 186 -9.57 35.97 -28.67
CA ASP A 186 -9.21 36.19 -30.07
C ASP A 186 -7.70 36.42 -30.24
N GLU A 187 -7.06 37.15 -29.34
CA GLU A 187 -5.60 37.31 -29.31
C GLU A 187 -4.89 35.98 -29.01
N LEU A 188 -5.41 35.19 -28.06
CA LEU A 188 -4.90 33.85 -27.76
C LEU A 188 -5.03 32.92 -28.98
N LYS A 189 -6.14 33.02 -29.71
CA LYS A 189 -6.35 32.24 -30.93
C LYS A 189 -5.39 32.67 -32.04
N LYS A 190 -5.24 33.97 -32.30
CA LYS A 190 -4.31 34.51 -33.31
C LYS A 190 -2.85 34.16 -32.98
N THR A 191 -2.45 34.27 -31.72
CA THR A 191 -1.09 33.92 -31.28
C THR A 191 -0.84 32.41 -31.36
N SER A 192 -1.83 31.57 -31.05
CA SER A 192 -1.76 30.11 -31.24
C SER A 192 -1.64 29.72 -32.72
N GLU A 193 -2.42 30.35 -33.60
CA GLU A 193 -2.33 30.14 -35.06
C GLU A 193 -0.97 30.60 -35.61
N ALA A 194 -0.45 31.74 -35.15
CA ALA A 194 0.88 32.21 -35.53
C ALA A 194 2.00 31.27 -35.03
N LEU A 195 1.89 30.76 -33.80
CA LEU A 195 2.83 29.81 -33.23
C LEU A 195 2.86 28.49 -34.02
N THR A 196 1.70 27.94 -34.37
CA THR A 196 1.61 26.70 -35.15
C THR A 196 2.17 26.88 -36.56
N LYS A 197 1.93 28.03 -37.20
CA LYS A 197 2.53 28.36 -38.50
C LYS A 197 4.06 28.45 -38.41
N SER A 198 4.59 29.18 -37.44
CA SER A 198 6.03 29.32 -37.20
C SER A 198 6.71 27.96 -36.95
N LYS A 199 6.07 27.10 -36.15
CA LYS A 199 6.57 25.74 -35.88
C LYS A 199 6.63 24.87 -37.13
N ASN A 200 5.63 24.98 -38.02
CA ASN A 200 5.63 24.25 -39.29
C ASN A 200 6.73 24.77 -40.24
N GLU A 201 6.96 26.09 -40.26
CA GLU A 201 8.06 26.70 -41.03
C GLU A 201 9.42 26.24 -40.49
N GLU A 202 9.60 26.19 -39.17
CA GLU A 202 10.81 25.67 -38.53
C GLU A 202 11.07 24.20 -38.91
N GLU A 203 10.05 23.34 -38.87
CA GLU A 203 10.18 21.95 -39.26
C GLU A 203 10.50 21.79 -40.76
N ALA A 204 9.91 22.64 -41.61
CA ALA A 204 10.19 22.67 -43.04
C ALA A 204 11.64 23.09 -43.33
N VAL A 205 12.13 24.17 -42.67
CA VAL A 205 13.52 24.64 -42.80
C VAL A 205 14.49 23.57 -42.30
N LYS A 206 14.17 22.88 -41.21
CA LYS A 206 14.99 21.78 -40.70
C LYS A 206 15.10 20.63 -41.70
N LYS A 207 13.99 20.20 -42.31
CA LYS A 207 14.00 19.16 -43.37
C LYS A 207 14.80 19.60 -44.59
N GLN A 208 14.69 20.87 -45.00
CA GLN A 208 15.49 21.42 -46.09
C GLN A 208 16.98 21.46 -45.76
N SER A 209 17.34 21.86 -44.53
CA SER A 209 18.72 21.87 -44.05
C SER A 209 19.32 20.46 -44.01
N ASP A 210 18.58 19.48 -43.51
CA ASP A 210 19.03 18.07 -43.48
C ASP A 210 19.19 17.50 -44.90
N GLY A 211 18.32 17.88 -45.84
CA GLY A 211 18.44 17.53 -47.25
C GLY A 211 19.68 18.14 -47.90
N LEU A 212 19.93 19.43 -47.64
CA LEU A 212 21.11 20.13 -48.15
C LEU A 212 22.42 19.54 -47.61
N ALA A 213 22.47 19.19 -46.32
CA ALA A 213 23.63 18.54 -45.72
C ALA A 213 23.95 17.20 -46.41
N ARG A 214 22.93 16.40 -46.75
CA ARG A 214 23.12 15.12 -47.46
C ARG A 214 23.67 15.31 -48.88
N GLU A 215 23.14 16.28 -49.63
CA GLU A 215 23.65 16.58 -50.97
C GLU A 215 25.07 17.15 -50.91
N TYR A 216 25.39 17.93 -49.87
CA TYR A 216 26.75 18.40 -49.63
C TYR A 216 27.72 17.25 -49.36
N ASP A 217 27.37 16.31 -48.47
CA ASP A 217 28.17 15.11 -48.20
C ASP A 217 28.37 14.25 -49.46
N ARG A 218 27.31 14.10 -50.27
CA ARG A 218 27.38 13.37 -51.54
C ARG A 218 28.32 14.05 -52.53
N LEU A 219 28.26 15.37 -52.65
CA LEU A 219 29.13 16.14 -53.53
C LEU A 219 30.60 16.05 -53.07
N LEU A 220 30.86 16.06 -51.76
CA LEU A 220 32.19 15.87 -51.19
C LEU A 220 32.76 14.49 -51.57
N GLN A 221 31.95 13.43 -51.46
CA GLN A 221 32.34 12.08 -51.86
C GLN A 221 32.62 11.96 -53.36
N GLU A 222 31.79 12.56 -54.21
CA GLU A 222 32.05 12.59 -55.66
C GLU A 222 33.32 13.38 -56.01
N HIS A 223 33.58 14.50 -55.32
CA HIS A 223 34.82 15.25 -55.44
C HIS A 223 36.04 14.41 -55.06
N GLU A 224 35.98 13.69 -53.93
CA GLU A 224 37.06 12.80 -53.47
C GLU A 224 37.33 11.67 -54.48
N LYS A 225 36.28 11.04 -55.02
CA LYS A 225 36.43 10.01 -56.06
C LYS A 225 37.09 10.56 -57.33
N ILE A 226 36.66 11.73 -57.80
CA ILE A 226 37.25 12.37 -59.00
C ILE A 226 38.71 12.72 -58.75
N GLN A 227 39.05 13.25 -57.57
CA GLN A 227 40.43 13.58 -57.20
C GLN A 227 41.32 12.33 -57.17
N ASN A 228 40.87 11.26 -56.51
CA ASN A 228 41.58 9.98 -56.48
C ASN A 228 41.77 9.37 -57.89
N LEU A 229 40.77 9.50 -58.78
CA LEU A 229 40.87 9.06 -60.17
C LEU A 229 41.84 9.92 -60.99
N ALA A 230 41.93 11.22 -60.73
CA ALA A 230 42.88 12.12 -61.38
C ALA A 230 44.32 11.82 -60.95
N GLU A 231 44.56 11.60 -59.66
CA GLU A 231 45.86 11.18 -59.11
C GLU A 231 46.29 9.83 -59.70
N ALA A 232 45.40 8.83 -59.73
CA ALA A 232 45.67 7.53 -60.35
C ALA A 232 45.91 7.58 -61.87
N LYS A 233 45.44 8.63 -62.56
CA LYS A 233 45.70 8.86 -64.00
C LYS A 233 47.04 9.54 -64.25
N ASN A 234 47.50 10.39 -63.34
CA ASN A 234 48.82 11.01 -63.43
C ASN A 234 49.93 9.98 -63.15
N ASP A 235 49.76 9.10 -62.14
CA ASP A 235 50.73 8.02 -61.85
C ASP A 235 50.91 7.02 -63.01
N LYS A 236 49.91 6.87 -63.89
CA LYS A 236 49.99 5.99 -65.07
C LYS A 236 50.63 6.64 -66.29
N LYS A 237 50.91 7.94 -66.28
CA LYS A 237 51.61 8.63 -67.38
C LYS A 237 53.11 8.78 -67.13
N ASP A 238 53.55 8.59 -65.89
CA ASP A 238 54.96 8.67 -65.49
C ASP A 238 55.67 7.29 -65.46
N HIS A 239 55.08 6.27 -66.10
CA HIS A 239 55.65 4.93 -66.28
C HIS A 239 55.76 4.50 -67.74
#